data_AF-A0A1H2ZM32-F1
#
_entry.id   AF-A0A1H2ZM32-F1
#
_cell.length_a   1.000
_cell.length_b   1.000
_cell.length_c   1.000
_cell.angle_alpha   90.00
_cell.angle_beta   90.00
_cell.angle_gamma   90.00
#
_symmetry.space_group_name_H-M   'P 1'
#
loop_
_entity.id
_entity.type
_entity.pdbx_description
1 polymer ?
#
loop_
_entity_poly.entity_id
_entity_poly.type
_entity_poly.pdbx_seq_one_letter_code
_entity_poly.pdbx_strand_id
1 'polypeptide(L)'
;MENIDIDIITKIIALVSTIVPTIIIFIKLFKNTIDYSYNEKRKKLLTLKELNEIIDRFGDNFRDSFIKDDLEELYFSLRTGIETNAVSIEKYVELKNKLGKNFTWKTIKNSKSYLVFKDNHIIVKISYLEQIFTYFFLIIVLISLIIAIVIFILFYNSFANLTKDIWIKFIGTELVTLSSTMYLFYSISPALQAISIKKRLKELES
;
A
#
# COMPACT_ATOMS: atom_id res chain seq x y z
N MET A 1 -36.43 -26.13 -40.23
CA MET A 1 -35.00 -25.73 -40.26
C MET A 1 -34.82 -24.22 -40.02
N GLU A 2 -35.87 -23.40 -40.19
CA GLU A 2 -35.83 -21.93 -40.11
C GLU A 2 -35.74 -21.32 -38.68
N ASN A 3 -36.20 -22.04 -37.64
CA ASN A 3 -36.23 -21.51 -36.26
C ASN A 3 -34.88 -21.59 -35.52
N ILE A 4 -33.95 -22.43 -35.97
CA ILE A 4 -32.67 -22.65 -35.28
C ILE A 4 -31.71 -21.49 -35.55
N ASP A 5 -31.70 -20.96 -36.78
CA ASP A 5 -30.84 -19.83 -37.15
C ASP A 5 -31.30 -18.52 -36.48
N ILE A 6 -32.60 -18.29 -36.36
CA ILE A 6 -33.15 -17.09 -35.69
C ILE A 6 -32.84 -17.10 -34.19
N ASP A 7 -32.93 -18.26 -33.52
CA ASP A 7 -32.61 -18.37 -32.09
C ASP A 7 -31.11 -18.18 -31.82
N ILE A 8 -30.23 -18.70 -32.70
CA ILE A 8 -28.77 -18.49 -32.62
C ILE A 8 -28.44 -17.01 -32.83
N ILE A 9 -29.01 -16.36 -33.85
CA ILE A 9 -28.81 -14.93 -34.12
C ILE A 9 -29.31 -14.08 -32.96
N THR A 10 -30.47 -14.40 -32.39
CA THR A 10 -31.05 -13.67 -31.25
C THR A 10 -30.17 -13.80 -30.00
N LYS A 11 -29.61 -14.99 -29.74
CA LYS A 11 -28.66 -15.22 -28.64
C LYS A 11 -27.36 -14.45 -28.85
N ILE A 12 -26.82 -14.42 -30.07
CA ILE A 12 -25.61 -13.64 -30.40
C ILE A 12 -25.88 -12.14 -30.20
N ILE A 13 -27.00 -11.62 -30.68
CA ILE A 13 -27.39 -10.21 -30.51
C ILE A 13 -27.56 -9.88 -29.02
N ALA A 14 -28.22 -10.75 -28.24
CA ALA A 14 -28.38 -10.55 -26.79
C ALA A 14 -27.03 -10.56 -26.05
N LEU A 15 -26.11 -11.44 -26.45
CA LEU A 15 -24.76 -11.55 -25.89
C LEU A 15 -23.92 -10.30 -26.21
N VAL A 16 -23.97 -9.82 -27.46
CA VAL A 16 -23.29 -8.59 -27.89
C VAL A 16 -23.89 -7.37 -27.20
N SER A 17 -25.22 -7.30 -27.10
CA SER A 17 -25.96 -6.20 -26.47
C SER A 17 -25.72 -6.10 -24.96
N THR A 18 -25.32 -7.18 -24.29
CA THR A 18 -24.95 -7.16 -22.87
C THR A 18 -23.45 -6.98 -22.66
N ILE A 19 -22.59 -7.62 -23.46
CA ILE A 19 -21.14 -7.58 -23.28
C ILE A 19 -20.57 -6.20 -23.66
N VAL A 20 -21.00 -5.62 -24.78
CA VAL A 20 -20.41 -4.37 -25.30
C VAL A 20 -20.62 -3.18 -24.33
N PRO A 21 -21.84 -2.92 -23.80
CA PRO A 21 -22.03 -1.83 -22.83
C PRO A 21 -21.27 -2.08 -21.53
N THR A 22 -21.20 -3.33 -21.07
CA THR A 22 -20.50 -3.71 -19.84
C THR A 22 -18.99 -3.45 -19.97
N ILE A 23 -18.39 -3.80 -21.10
CA ILE A 23 -16.97 -3.51 -21.40
C ILE A 23 -16.73 -1.99 -21.45
N ILE A 24 -17.62 -1.23 -22.11
CA ILE A 24 -17.48 0.24 -22.20
C ILE A 24 -17.55 0.90 -20.81
N ILE A 25 -18.48 0.48 -19.96
CA ILE A 25 -18.59 0.96 -18.57
C ILE A 25 -17.33 0.60 -17.79
N PHE A 26 -16.85 -0.64 -17.92
CA PHE A 26 -15.65 -1.10 -17.22
C PHE A 26 -14.39 -0.31 -17.65
N ILE A 27 -14.20 -0.08 -18.95
CA ILE A 27 -13.11 0.75 -19.48
C ILE A 27 -13.20 2.19 -18.94
N LYS A 28 -14.41 2.77 -18.91
CA LYS A 28 -14.62 4.14 -18.41
C LYS A 28 -14.31 4.27 -16.91
N LEU A 29 -14.71 3.30 -16.10
CA LEU A 29 -14.39 3.24 -14.67
C LEU A 29 -12.89 3.07 -14.44
N PHE A 30 -12.24 2.20 -15.21
CA PHE A 30 -10.80 1.97 -15.12
C PHE A 30 -10.02 3.23 -15.52
N LYS A 31 -10.43 3.89 -16.62
CA LYS A 31 -9.82 5.13 -17.10
C LYS A 31 -9.96 6.27 -16.09
N ASN A 32 -11.15 6.49 -15.54
CA ASN A 32 -11.36 7.51 -14.50
C ASN A 32 -10.47 7.28 -13.27
N THR A 33 -10.30 6.02 -12.85
CA THR A 33 -9.46 5.66 -11.71
C THR A 33 -7.98 5.91 -11.99
N ILE A 34 -7.52 5.57 -13.20
CA ILE A 34 -6.14 5.82 -13.65
C ILE A 34 -5.88 7.32 -13.77
N ASP A 35 -6.78 8.06 -14.42
CA ASP A 35 -6.67 9.51 -14.63
C ASP A 35 -6.68 10.26 -13.29
N TYR A 36 -7.49 9.84 -12.32
CA TYR A 36 -7.49 10.38 -10.96
C TYR A 36 -6.12 10.20 -10.30
N SER A 37 -5.60 8.97 -10.29
CA SER A 37 -4.29 8.64 -9.69
C SER A 37 -3.14 9.41 -10.36
N TYR A 38 -3.17 9.52 -11.69
CA TYR A 38 -2.18 10.28 -12.45
C TYR A 38 -2.24 11.78 -12.13
N ASN A 39 -3.44 12.36 -12.11
CA ASN A 39 -3.63 13.78 -11.79
C ASN A 39 -3.23 14.11 -10.35
N GLU A 40 -3.51 13.22 -9.40
CA GLU A 40 -3.10 13.39 -8.00
C GLU A 40 -1.58 13.42 -7.86
N LYS A 41 -0.87 12.49 -8.50
CA LYS A 41 0.61 12.48 -8.53
C LYS A 41 1.17 13.74 -9.18
N ARG A 42 0.59 14.18 -10.29
CA ARG A 42 1.04 15.38 -11.00
C ARG A 42 0.83 16.64 -10.16
N LYS A 43 -0.35 16.80 -9.54
CA LYS A 43 -0.63 17.90 -8.61
C LYS A 43 0.38 17.92 -7.47
N LYS A 44 0.61 16.76 -6.85
CA LYS A 44 1.60 16.62 -5.77
C LYS A 44 3.01 17.05 -6.18
N LEU A 45 3.45 16.68 -7.38
CA LEU A 45 4.77 17.08 -7.89
C LEU A 45 4.86 18.59 -8.16
N LEU A 46 3.79 19.20 -8.70
CA LEU A 46 3.73 20.65 -8.92
C LEU A 46 3.78 21.40 -7.59
N THR A 47 2.97 20.98 -6.61
CA THR A 47 2.99 21.57 -5.26
C THR A 47 4.36 21.44 -4.59
N LEU A 48 5.02 20.27 -4.70
CA LEU A 48 6.38 20.10 -4.17
C LEU A 48 7.39 21.04 -4.83
N LYS A 49 7.27 21.29 -6.14
CA LYS A 49 8.14 22.21 -6.86
C LYS A 49 7.92 23.65 -6.39
N GLU A 50 6.66 24.09 -6.30
CA GLU A 50 6.29 25.43 -5.83
C GLU A 50 6.77 25.67 -4.39
N LEU A 51 6.56 24.69 -3.50
CA LEU A 51 7.02 24.77 -2.12
C LEU A 51 8.54 24.94 -2.03
N ASN A 52 9.31 24.15 -2.81
CA ASN A 52 10.77 24.25 -2.80
C ASN A 52 11.25 25.64 -3.27
N GLU A 53 10.63 26.19 -4.33
CA GLU A 53 10.96 27.54 -4.83
C GLU A 53 10.59 28.65 -3.84
N ILE A 54 9.56 28.45 -3.02
CA ILE A 54 9.12 29.41 -2.01
C ILE A 54 10.04 29.37 -0.78
N ILE A 55 10.41 28.19 -0.30
CA ILE A 55 11.31 28.01 0.85
C ILE A 55 12.64 28.72 0.61
N ASP A 56 13.20 28.62 -0.61
CA ASP A 56 14.47 29.24 -0.99
C ASP A 56 14.43 30.79 -1.00
N ARG A 57 13.25 31.41 -0.94
CA ARG A 57 13.06 32.87 -1.03
C ARG A 57 12.82 33.57 0.31
N PHE A 58 12.64 32.84 1.41
CA PHE A 58 12.38 33.42 2.72
C PHE A 58 13.66 33.86 3.46
N GLY A 59 13.60 35.01 4.14
CA GLY A 59 14.67 35.52 5.01
C GLY A 59 14.53 35.11 6.48
N ASP A 60 15.42 35.61 7.36
CA ASP A 60 15.53 35.18 8.77
C ASP A 60 14.58 35.90 9.75
N ASN A 61 13.61 36.67 9.27
CA ASN A 61 12.65 37.41 10.09
C ASN A 61 11.62 36.48 10.73
N PHE A 62 11.16 36.75 11.96
CA PHE A 62 10.27 35.86 12.73
C PHE A 62 9.00 35.38 11.99
N ARG A 63 8.37 36.26 11.20
CA ARG A 63 7.21 35.90 10.38
C ARG A 63 7.60 34.95 9.25
N ASP A 64 8.80 35.13 8.71
CA ASP A 64 9.35 34.31 7.64
C ASP A 64 9.84 32.97 8.20
N SER A 65 10.38 32.92 9.42
CA SER A 65 10.79 31.67 10.09
C SER A 65 9.59 30.79 10.44
N PHE A 66 8.50 31.37 10.99
CA PHE A 66 7.28 30.61 11.30
C PHE A 66 6.66 30.00 10.03
N ILE A 67 6.58 30.79 8.95
CA ILE A 67 6.05 30.31 7.66
C ILE A 67 7.00 29.28 7.04
N LYS A 68 8.32 29.48 7.15
CA LYS A 68 9.32 28.56 6.61
C LYS A 68 9.25 27.18 7.27
N ASP A 69 9.16 27.12 8.60
CA ASP A 69 9.03 25.86 9.34
C ASP A 69 7.77 25.09 8.89
N ASP A 70 6.62 25.77 8.83
CA ASP A 70 5.36 25.18 8.34
C ASP A 70 5.49 24.63 6.89
N LEU A 71 6.18 25.36 6.01
CA LEU A 71 6.40 24.94 4.63
C LEU A 71 7.37 23.76 4.52
N GLU A 72 8.41 23.71 5.36
CA GLU A 72 9.34 22.58 5.44
C GLU A 72 8.63 21.32 5.94
N GLU A 73 7.79 21.44 6.98
CA GLU A 73 6.94 20.36 7.49
C GLU A 73 5.98 19.84 6.41
N LEU A 74 5.32 20.75 5.69
CA LEU A 74 4.41 20.41 4.60
C LEU A 74 5.15 19.71 3.44
N TYR A 75 6.29 20.26 3.02
CA TYR A 75 7.12 19.69 1.97
C TYR A 75 7.60 18.29 2.35
N PHE A 76 8.10 18.13 3.58
CA PHE A 76 8.56 16.85 4.10
C PHE A 76 7.42 15.83 4.18
N SER A 77 6.26 16.21 4.71
CA SER A 77 5.08 15.35 4.78
C SER A 77 4.59 14.94 3.39
N LEU A 78 4.54 15.86 2.43
CA LEU A 78 4.20 15.51 1.05
C LEU A 78 5.25 14.55 0.46
N ARG A 79 6.54 14.80 0.65
CA ARG A 79 7.61 14.00 0.05
C ARG A 79 7.69 12.59 0.64
N THR A 80 7.58 12.46 1.96
CA THR A 80 7.85 11.22 2.70
C THR A 80 6.59 10.53 3.20
N GLY A 81 5.50 11.27 3.33
CA GLY A 81 4.26 10.86 3.96
C GLY A 81 4.31 10.83 5.49
N ILE A 82 5.36 11.39 6.11
CA ILE A 82 5.55 11.45 7.56
C ILE A 82 5.24 12.86 8.03
N GLU A 83 4.17 13.01 8.82
CA GLU A 83 3.87 14.26 9.52
C GLU A 83 4.77 14.39 10.75
N THR A 84 5.53 15.49 10.84
CA THR A 84 6.46 15.76 11.93
C THR A 84 6.77 17.26 11.98
N ASN A 85 7.44 17.72 13.03
CA ASN A 85 7.83 19.12 13.15
C ASN A 85 9.19 19.41 12.51
N ALA A 86 9.49 20.68 12.21
CA ALA A 86 10.71 21.11 11.54
C ALA A 86 11.98 20.55 12.21
N VAL A 87 12.05 20.60 13.54
CA VAL A 87 13.19 20.08 14.33
C VAL A 87 13.40 18.57 14.14
N SER A 88 12.32 17.80 13.98
CA SER A 88 12.37 16.35 13.85
C SER A 88 12.68 15.88 12.43
N ILE A 89 12.51 16.73 11.42
CA ILE A 89 12.80 16.41 10.01
C ILE A 89 14.25 15.94 9.87
N GLU A 90 15.20 16.68 10.44
CA GLU A 90 16.62 16.35 10.37
C GLU A 90 16.90 14.95 10.92
N LYS A 91 16.23 14.57 12.01
CA LYS A 91 16.38 13.25 12.63
C LYS A 91 15.85 12.11 11.76
N TYR A 92 14.77 12.34 11.03
CA TYR A 92 14.29 11.39 10.04
C TYR A 92 15.23 11.27 8.84
N VAL A 93 15.84 12.38 8.40
CA VAL A 93 16.85 12.39 7.34
C VAL A 93 18.11 11.65 7.78
N GLU A 94 18.62 11.92 8.98
CA GLU A 94 19.73 11.18 9.58
C GLU A 94 19.44 9.68 9.64
N LEU A 95 18.25 9.28 10.14
CA LEU A 95 17.84 7.88 10.19
C LEU A 95 17.84 7.25 8.79
N LYS A 96 17.23 7.93 7.80
CA LYS A 96 17.15 7.44 6.42
C LYS A 96 18.53 7.27 5.78
N ASN A 97 19.46 8.17 6.08
CA ASN A 97 20.83 8.12 5.60
C ASN A 97 21.61 6.98 6.25
N LYS A 98 21.51 6.82 7.58
CA LYS A 98 22.12 5.69 8.32
C LYS A 98 21.64 4.34 7.81
N LEU A 99 20.34 4.18 7.55
CA LEU A 99 19.77 2.91 7.07
C LEU A 99 20.23 2.54 5.64
N GLY A 100 20.58 3.51 4.80
CA GLY A 100 21.06 3.29 3.43
C GLY A 100 19.95 3.03 2.40
N LYS A 101 20.34 2.62 1.18
CA LYS A 101 19.47 2.58 -0.01
C LYS A 101 18.30 1.59 0.07
N ASN A 102 18.41 0.53 0.87
CA ASN A 102 17.39 -0.52 0.95
C ASN A 102 16.18 -0.13 1.81
N PHE A 103 16.26 0.95 2.58
CA PHE A 103 15.18 1.45 3.41
C PHE A 103 14.57 2.68 2.77
N THR A 104 13.29 2.63 2.44
CA THR A 104 12.59 3.76 1.78
C THR A 104 11.88 4.63 2.80
N TRP A 105 11.46 5.84 2.40
CA TRP A 105 10.56 6.66 3.21
C TRP A 105 9.25 5.94 3.56
N LYS A 106 8.73 5.11 2.64
CA LYS A 106 7.57 4.26 2.91
C LYS A 106 7.85 3.28 4.05
N THR A 107 9.06 2.72 4.10
CA THR A 107 9.48 1.80 5.17
C THR A 107 9.50 2.49 6.54
N ILE A 108 10.08 3.69 6.58
CA ILE A 108 10.18 4.51 7.80
C ILE A 108 8.79 4.99 8.22
N LYS A 109 7.95 5.43 7.27
CA LYS A 109 6.57 5.85 7.52
C LYS A 109 5.73 4.75 8.15
N ASN A 110 5.74 3.56 7.57
CA ASN A 110 4.92 2.44 8.07
C ASN A 110 5.36 1.99 9.47
N SER A 111 6.63 2.17 9.81
CA SER A 111 7.17 1.81 11.14
C SER A 111 7.08 2.94 12.16
N LYS A 112 6.50 4.10 11.80
CA LYS A 112 6.46 5.32 12.63
C LYS A 112 5.97 5.07 14.07
N SER A 113 4.98 4.20 14.26
CA SER A 113 4.45 3.87 15.60
C SER A 113 5.47 3.23 16.55
N TYR A 114 6.56 2.67 16.01
CA TYR A 114 7.66 2.08 16.76
C TYR A 114 8.89 2.98 16.83
N LEU A 115 8.87 4.14 16.18
CA LEU A 115 9.97 5.11 16.18
C LEU A 115 9.73 6.12 17.30
N VAL A 116 10.67 6.19 18.25
CA VAL A 116 10.59 7.09 19.41
C VAL A 116 11.81 7.99 19.42
N PHE A 117 11.61 9.26 19.75
CA PHE A 117 12.71 10.20 19.96
C PHE A 117 13.30 10.01 21.35
N LYS A 118 14.59 9.69 21.42
CA LYS A 118 15.35 9.58 22.66
C LYS A 118 16.73 10.20 22.47
N ASP A 119 17.15 11.05 23.40
CA ASP A 119 18.49 11.67 23.42
C ASP A 119 18.87 12.31 22.07
N ASN A 120 17.93 13.04 21.45
CA ASN A 120 18.08 13.69 20.14
C ASN A 120 18.22 12.74 18.93
N HIS A 121 17.90 11.46 19.08
CA HIS A 121 17.96 10.45 18.02
C HIS A 121 16.67 9.64 17.94
N ILE A 122 16.39 9.06 16.76
CA ILE A 122 15.26 8.14 16.59
C ILE A 122 15.72 6.73 16.94
N ILE A 123 15.07 6.12 17.94
CA ILE A 123 15.26 4.73 18.34
C ILE A 123 14.04 3.89 17.98
N VAL A 124 14.26 2.60 17.72
CA VAL A 124 13.17 1.64 17.47
C VAL A 124 12.75 0.96 18.77
N LYS A 125 11.56 1.31 19.27
CA LYS A 125 10.95 0.71 20.45
C LYS A 125 9.93 -0.35 20.04
N ILE A 126 10.40 -1.59 19.92
CA ILE A 126 9.55 -2.78 19.79
C ILE A 126 9.96 -3.81 20.85
N SER A 127 8.97 -4.28 21.61
CA SER A 127 9.20 -5.25 22.69
C SER A 127 9.58 -6.63 22.13
N TYR A 128 10.14 -7.50 22.97
CA TYR A 128 10.48 -8.87 22.56
C TYR A 128 9.22 -9.70 22.29
N LEU A 129 8.16 -9.51 23.10
CA LEU A 129 6.88 -10.18 22.91
C LEU A 129 6.20 -9.78 21.60
N GLU A 130 6.16 -8.50 21.26
CA GLU A 130 5.61 -8.04 19.97
C GLU A 130 6.39 -8.62 18.78
N GLN A 131 7.71 -8.77 18.89
CA GLN A 131 8.52 -9.43 17.86
C GLN A 131 8.11 -10.89 17.66
N ILE A 132 7.94 -11.63 18.75
CA ILE A 132 7.47 -13.02 18.70
C ILE A 132 6.09 -13.11 18.04
N PHE A 133 5.14 -12.29 18.48
CA PHE A 133 3.79 -12.27 17.90
C PHE A 133 3.83 -11.91 16.41
N THR A 134 4.65 -10.95 16.02
CA THR A 134 4.82 -10.57 14.61
C THR A 134 5.28 -11.74 13.75
N TYR A 135 6.26 -12.52 14.22
CA TYR A 135 6.71 -13.72 13.50
C TYR A 135 5.68 -14.84 13.50
N PHE A 136 4.98 -15.05 14.62
CA PHE A 136 3.90 -16.02 14.70
C PHE A 136 2.77 -15.72 13.71
N PHE A 137 2.31 -14.46 13.63
CA PHE A 137 1.31 -14.04 12.65
C PHE A 137 1.84 -14.10 11.22
N LEU A 138 3.13 -13.83 10.98
CA LEU A 138 3.74 -14.01 9.66
C LEU A 138 3.66 -15.48 9.21
N ILE A 139 3.89 -16.44 10.11
CA ILE A 139 3.74 -17.86 9.81
C ILE A 139 2.28 -18.18 9.45
N ILE A 140 1.31 -17.65 10.21
CA ILE A 140 -0.12 -17.81 9.89
C ILE A 140 -0.46 -17.27 8.49
N VAL A 141 0.06 -16.08 8.15
CA VAL A 141 -0.12 -15.48 6.81
C VAL A 141 0.42 -16.41 5.71
N LEU A 142 1.62 -16.97 5.90
CA LEU A 142 2.24 -17.89 4.95
C LEU A 142 1.43 -19.19 4.80
N ILE A 143 0.97 -19.78 5.91
CA ILE A 143 0.14 -20.98 5.89
C ILE A 143 -1.20 -20.69 5.19
N SER A 144 -1.83 -19.55 5.48
CA SER A 144 -3.10 -19.15 4.85
C SER A 144 -2.95 -18.97 3.34
N LEU A 145 -1.83 -18.42 2.88
CA LEU A 145 -1.51 -18.29 1.46
C LEU A 145 -1.32 -19.66 0.79
N ILE A 146 -0.66 -20.61 1.46
CA ILE A 146 -0.52 -22.00 0.98
C ILE A 146 -1.89 -22.66 0.87
N ILE A 147 -2.76 -22.50 1.87
CA ILE A 147 -4.12 -23.06 1.86
C ILE A 147 -4.93 -22.51 0.68
N ALA A 148 -4.88 -21.20 0.44
CA ALA A 148 -5.55 -20.57 -0.70
C ALA A 148 -5.09 -21.19 -2.04
N ILE A 149 -3.78 -21.35 -2.22
CA ILE A 149 -3.20 -21.98 -3.42
C ILE A 149 -3.65 -23.44 -3.56
N VAL A 150 -3.66 -24.21 -2.47
CA VAL A 150 -4.10 -25.62 -2.49
C VAL A 150 -5.58 -25.73 -2.85
N ILE A 151 -6.44 -24.90 -2.26
CA ILE A 151 -7.87 -24.82 -2.60
C ILE A 151 -8.03 -24.51 -4.08
N PHE A 152 -7.31 -23.53 -4.61
CA PHE A 152 -7.34 -23.19 -6.03
C PHE A 152 -6.97 -24.37 -6.93
N ILE A 153 -5.88 -25.09 -6.63
CA ILE A 153 -5.41 -26.25 -7.42
C ILE A 153 -6.43 -27.39 -7.38
N LEU A 154 -6.99 -27.71 -6.21
CA LEU A 154 -7.96 -28.80 -6.06
C LEU A 154 -9.24 -28.53 -6.88
N PHE A 155 -9.67 -27.27 -6.94
CA PHE A 155 -10.85 -26.88 -7.71
C PHE A 155 -10.56 -26.67 -9.20
N TYR A 156 -9.31 -26.40 -9.59
CA TYR A 156 -8.92 -26.18 -10.99
C TYR A 156 -9.32 -27.34 -11.90
N ASN A 157 -9.04 -28.59 -11.49
CA ASN A 157 -9.36 -29.78 -12.30
C ASN A 157 -10.86 -30.07 -12.41
N SER A 158 -11.68 -29.49 -11.52
CA SER A 158 -13.12 -29.72 -11.48
C SER A 158 -13.92 -28.63 -12.20
N PHE A 159 -13.28 -27.54 -12.62
CA PHE A 159 -13.92 -26.29 -13.09
C PHE A 159 -15.08 -26.52 -14.09
N ALA A 160 -14.88 -27.43 -15.06
CA ALA A 160 -15.85 -27.71 -16.12
C ALA A 160 -17.13 -28.42 -15.65
N ASN A 161 -17.07 -29.12 -14.51
CA ASN A 161 -18.15 -29.99 -14.03
C ASN A 161 -18.85 -29.44 -12.77
N LEU A 162 -18.49 -28.24 -12.31
CA LEU A 162 -19.04 -27.65 -11.09
C LEU A 162 -20.41 -27.00 -11.33
N THR A 163 -21.35 -27.27 -10.42
CA THR A 163 -22.63 -26.57 -10.38
C THR A 163 -22.43 -25.11 -9.95
N LYS A 164 -23.38 -24.23 -10.34
CA LYS A 164 -23.36 -22.80 -9.99
C LYS A 164 -23.23 -22.52 -8.48
N ASP A 165 -23.83 -23.36 -7.63
CA ASP A 165 -23.75 -23.21 -6.18
C ASP A 165 -22.32 -23.46 -5.66
N ILE A 166 -21.64 -24.49 -6.17
CA ILE A 166 -20.26 -24.80 -5.80
C ILE A 166 -19.31 -23.70 -6.29
N TRP A 167 -19.56 -23.16 -7.49
CA TRP A 167 -18.86 -21.99 -8.04
C TRP A 167 -18.88 -20.79 -7.09
N ILE A 168 -20.07 -20.42 -6.61
CA ILE A 168 -20.26 -19.26 -5.73
C ILE A 168 -19.55 -19.50 -4.38
N LYS A 169 -19.68 -20.70 -3.81
CA LYS A 169 -19.01 -21.06 -2.55
C LYS A 169 -17.49 -21.01 -2.66
N PHE A 170 -16.94 -21.52 -3.77
CA PHE A 170 -15.50 -21.46 -4.03
C PHE A 170 -15.00 -20.01 -4.09
N ILE A 171 -15.60 -19.18 -4.94
CA ILE A 171 -15.21 -17.77 -5.09
C ILE A 171 -15.34 -17.02 -3.75
N GLY A 172 -16.45 -17.23 -3.02
CA GLY A 172 -16.66 -16.61 -1.72
C GLY A 172 -15.59 -17.02 -0.70
N THR A 173 -15.28 -18.31 -0.61
CA THR A 173 -14.27 -18.84 0.32
C THR A 173 -12.87 -18.30 -0.01
N GLU A 174 -12.51 -18.28 -1.29
CA GLU A 174 -11.21 -17.79 -1.74
C GLU A 174 -11.06 -16.29 -1.47
N LEU A 175 -12.09 -15.51 -1.76
CA LEU A 175 -12.10 -14.06 -1.53
C LEU A 175 -11.98 -13.74 -0.04
N VAL A 176 -12.70 -14.46 0.83
CA VAL A 176 -12.58 -14.32 2.30
C VAL A 176 -11.18 -14.70 2.78
N THR A 177 -10.62 -15.81 2.29
CA THR A 177 -9.29 -16.30 2.69
C THR A 177 -8.19 -15.31 2.30
N LEU A 178 -8.17 -14.85 1.04
CA LEU A 178 -7.19 -13.88 0.56
C LEU A 178 -7.33 -12.52 1.24
N SER A 179 -8.56 -12.03 1.43
CA SER A 179 -8.81 -10.76 2.10
C SER A 179 -8.35 -10.80 3.56
N SER A 180 -8.64 -11.89 4.28
CA SER A 180 -8.20 -12.08 5.66
C SER A 180 -6.68 -12.18 5.77
N THR A 181 -6.05 -12.91 4.84
CA THR A 181 -4.59 -13.03 4.75
C THR A 181 -3.93 -11.67 4.52
N MET A 182 -4.47 -10.89 3.58
CA MET A 182 -3.97 -9.56 3.26
C MET A 182 -4.14 -8.58 4.44
N TYR A 183 -5.28 -8.64 5.13
CA TYR A 183 -5.53 -7.83 6.32
C TYR A 183 -4.54 -8.15 7.45
N LEU A 184 -4.31 -9.44 7.73
CA LEU A 184 -3.32 -9.86 8.73
C LEU A 184 -1.91 -9.40 8.36
N PHE A 185 -1.50 -9.59 7.09
CA PHE A 185 -0.20 -9.15 6.60
C PHE A 185 -0.02 -7.63 6.74
N TYR A 186 -1.04 -6.86 6.37
CA TYR A 186 -1.02 -5.40 6.50
C TYR A 186 -0.89 -4.98 7.97
N SER A 187 -1.60 -5.65 8.87
CA SER A 187 -1.60 -5.36 10.31
C SER A 187 -0.22 -5.58 10.96
N ILE A 188 0.52 -6.59 10.53
CA ILE A 188 1.87 -6.89 11.05
C ILE A 188 2.99 -6.15 10.31
N SER A 189 2.70 -5.54 9.16
CA SER A 189 3.70 -4.88 8.31
C SER A 189 4.47 -3.76 9.02
N PRO A 190 3.83 -2.87 9.81
CA PRO A 190 4.54 -1.88 10.64
C PRO A 190 5.61 -2.49 11.55
N ALA A 191 5.25 -3.58 12.25
CA ALA A 191 6.13 -4.26 13.18
C ALA A 191 7.29 -4.95 12.44
N LEU A 192 7.03 -5.65 11.34
CA LEU A 192 8.07 -6.27 10.50
C LEU A 192 9.10 -5.24 10.01
N GLN A 193 8.63 -4.09 9.55
CA GLN A 193 9.50 -3.00 9.07
C GLN A 193 10.30 -2.39 10.22
N ALA A 194 9.70 -2.21 11.40
CA ALA A 194 10.41 -1.78 12.61
C ALA A 194 11.50 -2.77 13.02
N ILE A 195 11.22 -4.08 12.99
CA ILE A 195 12.21 -5.13 13.29
C ILE A 195 13.38 -5.06 12.32
N SER A 196 13.11 -4.90 11.02
CA SER A 196 14.13 -4.77 9.99
C SER A 196 15.03 -3.55 10.22
N ILE A 197 14.43 -2.39 10.53
CA ILE A 197 15.17 -1.16 10.88
C ILE A 197 16.03 -1.39 12.14
N LYS A 198 15.45 -1.99 13.19
CA LYS A 198 16.15 -2.27 14.45
C LYS A 198 17.34 -3.19 14.24
N LYS A 199 17.19 -4.24 13.42
CA LYS A 199 18.28 -5.15 13.07
C LYS A 199 19.40 -4.41 12.33
N ARG A 200 19.04 -3.58 11.35
CA ARG A 200 20.02 -2.80 10.59
C ARG A 200 20.79 -1.81 11.46
N LEU A 201 20.13 -1.12 12.37
CA LEU A 201 20.80 -0.20 13.29
C LEU A 201 21.80 -0.94 14.19
N LYS A 202 21.43 -2.11 14.71
CA LYS A 202 22.34 -2.96 15.50
C LYS A 202 23.57 -3.42 14.71
N GLU A 203 23.39 -3.81 13.43
CA GLU A 203 24.50 -4.21 12.55
C GLU A 203 25.50 -3.07 12.27
N LEU A 204 25.07 -1.80 12.40
CA LEU A 204 25.93 -0.63 12.20
C LEU A 204 26.66 -0.21 13.48
N GLU A 205 26.17 -0.67 14.63
CA GLU A 205 26.75 -0.40 15.97
C GLU A 205 27.71 -1.50 16.42
N SER A 206 27.66 -2.68 15.79
CA SER A 206 28.57 -3.83 16.00
C SER A 206 29.80 -3.76 15.13
#